data_AF-A0A5N7MRH9-F1
#
_entry.id   AF-A0A5N7MRH9-F1
#
_cell.length_a   1.000
_cell.length_b   1.000
_cell.length_c   1.000
_cell.angle_alpha   90.00
_cell.angle_beta   90.00
_cell.angle_gamma   90.00
#
_symmetry.space_group_name_H-M   'P 1'
#
loop_
_entity.id
_entity.type
_entity.pdbx_description
1 polymer ?
#
loop_
_entity_poly.entity_id
_entity_poly.type
_entity_poly.pdbx_seq_one_letter_code
_entity_poly.pdbx_strand_id
1 'polypeptide(L)'
;MTVQALGRTSSTEAESSYTGPLELQPLMKSLQSILKQIDDEYERERDHLMRTLPEASVKDRALAMLKSRYLERRENYVRELSALLGHP
;
A
#
# COMPACT_ATOMS: atom_id res chain seq x y z
N MET A 1 -38.38 43.60 22.02
CA MET A 1 -39.07 42.46 22.65
C MET A 1 -39.98 41.89 21.58
N THR A 2 -39.87 40.66 21.09
CA THR A 2 -39.86 39.38 21.81
C THR A 2 -39.15 38.32 20.97
N VAL A 3 -38.34 37.49 21.62
CA VAL A 3 -37.65 36.32 21.06
C VAL A 3 -38.62 35.17 20.83
N GLN A 4 -38.48 34.46 19.70
CA GLN A 4 -38.94 33.08 19.57
C GLN A 4 -37.78 32.23 19.07
N ALA A 5 -37.28 31.40 19.99
CA ALA A 5 -36.44 30.27 19.69
C ALA A 5 -37.33 29.14 19.18
N LEU A 6 -36.92 28.47 18.10
CA LEU A 6 -37.19 27.06 17.91
C LEU A 6 -35.97 26.45 17.24
N GLY A 7 -35.25 25.65 18.02
CA GLY A 7 -34.11 24.90 17.53
C GLY A 7 -34.54 23.82 16.54
N ARG A 8 -33.68 23.54 15.58
CA ARG A 8 -33.45 22.19 15.11
C ARG A 8 -32.00 22.07 14.67
N THR A 9 -31.18 21.57 15.58
CA THR A 9 -29.91 20.94 15.25
C THR A 9 -30.24 19.74 14.36
N SER A 10 -30.14 19.88 13.05
CA SER A 10 -30.00 18.70 12.18
C SER A 10 -28.54 18.28 12.29
N SER A 11 -28.32 17.40 13.26
CA SER A 11 -27.08 16.68 13.50
C SER A 11 -26.61 16.05 12.20
N THR A 12 -25.42 16.46 11.79
CA THR A 12 -24.32 15.62 11.28
C THR A 12 -24.69 14.17 10.97
N GLU A 13 -25.30 13.95 9.81
CA GLU A 13 -25.19 12.65 9.13
C GLU A 13 -23.84 12.64 8.42
N ALA A 14 -22.78 12.46 9.23
CA ALA A 14 -21.58 11.85 8.71
C ALA A 14 -22.01 10.45 8.26
N GLU A 15 -22.25 10.29 6.97
CA GLU A 15 -22.25 8.99 6.30
C GLU A 15 -20.88 8.36 6.55
N SER A 16 -20.75 7.73 7.71
CA SER A 16 -19.72 6.74 7.95
C SER A 16 -20.15 5.54 7.14
N SER A 17 -19.81 5.55 5.85
CA SER A 17 -19.72 4.35 5.05
C SER A 17 -18.70 3.44 5.72
N TYR A 18 -19.15 2.70 6.73
CA TYR A 18 -18.45 1.55 7.24
C TYR A 18 -18.50 0.49 6.13
N THR A 19 -17.59 0.64 5.16
CA THR A 19 -17.33 -0.36 4.14
C THR A 19 -16.99 -1.65 4.88
N GLY A 20 -17.91 -2.61 4.86
CA GLY A 20 -17.78 -3.82 5.65
C GLY A 20 -16.55 -4.63 5.22
N PRO A 21 -16.01 -5.52 6.07
CA PRO A 21 -14.90 -6.42 5.73
C PRO A 21 -15.10 -7.25 4.45
N LEU A 22 -16.36 -7.45 4.04
CA LEU A 22 -16.75 -8.16 2.83
C LEU A 22 -16.58 -7.33 1.55
N GLU A 23 -16.77 -6.01 1.61
CA GLU A 23 -16.60 -5.11 0.45
C GLU A 23 -15.13 -4.78 0.18
N LEU A 24 -14.28 -4.83 1.21
CA LEU A 24 -12.84 -4.60 1.08
C LEU A 24 -12.08 -5.83 0.56
N GLN A 25 -12.69 -7.02 0.55
CA GLN A 25 -12.03 -8.25 0.12
C GLN A 25 -11.41 -8.20 -1.29
N PRO A 26 -12.11 -7.72 -2.34
CA PRO A 26 -11.53 -7.63 -3.67
C PRO A 26 -10.32 -6.69 -3.73
N LEU A 27 -10.38 -5.55 -3.03
CA LEU A 27 -9.30 -4.58 -2.94
C LEU A 27 -8.08 -5.17 -2.23
N MET A 28 -8.29 -5.83 -1.08
CA MET A 28 -7.22 -6.51 -0.34
C MET A 28 -6.54 -7.58 -1.19
N LYS A 29 -7.31 -8.39 -1.93
CA LYS A 29 -6.76 -9.39 -2.86
C LYS A 29 -5.96 -8.75 -3.99
N SER A 30 -6.43 -7.63 -4.53
CA SER A 30 -5.70 -6.88 -5.55
C SER A 30 -4.36 -6.37 -5.01
N LEU A 31 -4.34 -5.75 -3.83
CA LEU A 31 -3.13 -5.27 -3.17
C LEU A 31 -2.14 -6.41 -2.89
N GLN A 32 -2.63 -7.55 -2.38
CA GLN A 32 -1.81 -8.75 -2.18
C GLN A 32 -1.22 -9.28 -3.50
N SER A 33 -2.00 -9.26 -4.58
CA SER A 33 -1.52 -9.65 -5.91
C SER A 33 -0.44 -8.71 -6.43
N ILE A 34 -0.60 -7.39 -6.24
CA ILE A 34 0.39 -6.38 -6.63
C ILE A 34 1.69 -6.57 -5.83
N LEU A 35 1.59 -6.77 -4.51
CA LEU A 35 2.75 -7.05 -3.65
C LEU A 35 3.51 -8.29 -4.13
N LYS A 36 2.79 -9.38 -4.42
CA LYS A 36 3.40 -10.59 -4.96
C LYS A 36 4.09 -10.34 -6.30
N GLN A 37 3.46 -9.59 -7.21
CA GLN A 37 4.06 -9.26 -8.50
C GLN A 37 5.35 -8.44 -8.34
N ILE A 38 5.40 -7.52 -7.38
CA ILE A 38 6.60 -6.73 -7.07
C ILE A 38 7.70 -7.62 -6.50
N ASP A 39 7.36 -8.55 -5.60
CA ASP A 39 8.29 -9.52 -5.04
C ASP A 39 8.87 -10.42 -6.15
N ASP A 40 8.03 -10.96 -7.03
CA ASP A 40 8.42 -11.81 -8.17
C ASP A 40 9.27 -11.05 -9.22
N GLU A 41 9.02 -9.76 -9.43
CA GLU A 41 9.82 -8.89 -10.31
C GLU A 41 11.21 -8.65 -9.72
N TYR A 42 11.29 -8.32 -8.43
CA TYR A 42 12.55 -8.13 -7.73
C TYR A 42 13.43 -9.38 -7.76
N GLU A 43 12.86 -10.56 -7.50
CA GLU A 43 13.63 -11.81 -7.53
C GLU A 43 14.19 -12.11 -8.92
N ARG A 44 13.38 -11.92 -9.97
CA ARG A 44 13.83 -12.12 -11.36
C ARG A 44 14.95 -11.16 -11.74
N GLU A 45 14.84 -9.88 -11.39
CA GLU A 45 15.85 -8.88 -11.71
C GLU A 45 17.14 -9.11 -10.90
N ARG A 46 17.02 -9.47 -9.62
CA ARG A 46 18.16 -9.85 -8.77
C ARG A 46 18.92 -11.02 -9.38
N ASP A 47 18.21 -12.09 -9.75
CA ASP A 47 18.82 -13.28 -10.35
C ASP A 47 19.47 -12.97 -11.70
N HIS A 48 18.85 -12.07 -12.49
CA HIS A 48 19.44 -11.57 -13.72
C HIS A 48 20.77 -10.85 -13.46
N LEU A 49 20.79 -9.86 -12.57
CA LEU A 49 22.00 -9.11 -12.21
C LEU A 49 23.11 -10.00 -11.66
N MET A 50 22.75 -11.03 -10.87
CA MET A 50 23.71 -12.00 -10.35
C MET A 50 24.40 -12.79 -11.47
N ARG A 51 23.68 -13.09 -12.56
CA ARG A 51 24.16 -13.87 -13.71
C ARG A 51 24.89 -13.02 -14.76
N THR A 52 24.47 -11.77 -14.98
CA THR A 52 24.97 -10.96 -16.10
C THR A 52 26.13 -10.04 -15.74
N LEU A 53 26.26 -9.62 -14.48
CA LEU A 53 27.34 -8.73 -14.07
C LEU A 53 28.58 -9.55 -13.65
N PRO A 54 29.73 -9.38 -14.34
CA PRO A 54 30.95 -10.11 -14.00
C PRO A 54 31.71 -9.46 -12.84
N GLU A 55 31.63 -8.14 -12.69
CA GLU A 55 32.39 -7.38 -11.69
C GLU A 55 31.63 -7.26 -10.36
N ALA A 56 32.29 -7.60 -9.25
CA ALA A 56 31.68 -7.64 -7.92
C ALA A 56 31.22 -6.25 -7.44
N SER A 57 32.05 -5.22 -7.61
CA SER A 57 31.74 -3.84 -7.16
C SER A 57 30.51 -3.26 -7.89
N VAL A 58 30.43 -3.48 -9.20
CA VAL A 58 29.31 -3.05 -10.04
C VAL A 58 28.04 -3.84 -9.69
N LYS A 59 28.19 -5.16 -9.45
CA LYS A 59 27.09 -6.03 -9.01
C LYS A 59 26.52 -5.59 -7.66
N ASP A 60 27.36 -5.35 -6.66
CA ASP A 60 26.94 -4.94 -5.33
C ASP A 60 26.18 -3.62 -5.39
N ARG A 61 26.69 -2.65 -6.16
CA ARG A 61 26.00 -1.37 -6.37
C ARG A 61 24.65 -1.55 -7.06
N ALA A 62 24.58 -2.36 -8.12
CA ALA A 62 23.35 -2.61 -8.85
C ALA A 62 22.30 -3.31 -7.96
N LEU A 63 22.71 -4.30 -7.16
CA LEU A 63 21.85 -5.00 -6.21
C LEU A 63 21.35 -4.07 -5.09
N ALA A 64 22.20 -3.19 -4.57
CA ALA A 64 21.80 -2.20 -3.57
C ALA A 64 20.76 -1.22 -4.12
N MET A 65 20.96 -0.71 -5.34
CA MET A 65 20.00 0.17 -6.01
C MET A 65 18.68 -0.54 -6.30
N LEU A 66 18.74 -1.79 -6.77
CA LEU A 66 17.55 -2.61 -7.00
C LEU A 66 16.75 -2.81 -5.70
N LYS A 67 17.42 -3.19 -4.61
CA LYS A 67 16.79 -3.39 -3.30
C LYS A 67 16.14 -2.10 -2.78
N SER A 68 16.80 -0.95 -2.93
CA SER A 68 16.22 0.32 -2.51
C SER A 68 14.91 0.63 -3.22
N ARG A 69 14.88 0.50 -4.55
CA ARG A 69 13.67 0.74 -5.37
C ARG A 69 12.55 -0.24 -5.06
N TYR A 70 12.91 -1.51 -4.86
CA TYR A 70 11.98 -2.56 -4.45
C TYR A 70 11.29 -2.21 -3.12
N LEU A 71 12.07 -1.83 -2.10
CA LEU A 71 11.54 -1.48 -0.78
C LEU A 71 10.62 -0.27 -0.85
N GLU A 72 11.05 0.80 -1.51
CA GLU A 72 10.26 2.03 -1.68
C GLU A 72 8.91 1.75 -2.35
N ARG A 73 8.92 0.99 -3.46
CA ARG A 73 7.70 0.63 -4.18
C ARG A 73 6.78 -0.26 -3.33
N ARG A 74 7.35 -1.25 -2.63
CA ARG A 74 6.60 -2.21 -1.81
C ARG A 74 5.97 -1.54 -0.58
N GLU A 75 6.67 -0.60 0.05
CA GLU A 75 6.22 0.06 1.28
C GLU A 75 4.87 0.78 1.09
N ASN A 76 4.62 1.38 -0.07
CA ASN A 76 3.37 2.07 -0.36
C ASN A 76 2.17 1.13 -0.28
N TYR A 77 2.25 -0.04 -0.93
CA TYR A 77 1.18 -1.03 -0.94
C TYR A 77 1.05 -1.76 0.41
N VAL A 78 2.15 -1.96 1.14
CA VAL A 78 2.10 -2.51 2.50
C VAL A 78 1.35 -1.55 3.42
N ARG A 79 1.62 -0.25 3.36
CA ARG A 79 0.90 0.76 4.16
C ARG A 79 -0.59 0.78 3.85
N GLU A 80 -0.96 0.74 2.58
CA GLU A 80 -2.37 0.66 2.16
C GLU A 80 -3.04 -0.62 2.67
N LEU A 81 -2.37 -1.77 2.57
CA LEU A 81 -2.90 -3.04 3.05
C LEU A 81 -3.06 -3.07 4.58
N SER A 82 -2.09 -2.51 5.33
CA SER A 82 -2.16 -2.38 6.80
C SER A 82 -3.33 -1.49 7.23
N ALA A 83 -3.54 -0.35 6.54
CA ALA A 83 -4.67 0.54 6.80
C ALA A 83 -6.01 -0.16 6.60
N LEU A 84 -6.14 -1.00 5.56
CA LEU A 84 -7.34 -1.80 5.31
C LEU A 84 -7.56 -2.91 6.33
N LEU A 85 -6.47 -3.47 6.88
CA LEU A 85 -6.51 -4.51 7.91
C LEU A 85 -6.77 -3.95 9.31
N GLY A 86 -6.76 -2.62 9.49
CA GLY A 86 -6.88 -1.99 10.80
C GLY A 86 -5.67 -2.22 11.71
N HIS A 87 -4.51 -2.55 11.14
CA HIS A 87 -3.25 -2.67 11.85
C HIS A 87 -2.40 -1.41 11.62
N PRO A 88 -2.10 -0.59 12.65
CA PRO A 88 -1.21 0.56 12.54
C PRO A 88 0.25 0.15 12.36
#